data_AF-A0A7X7NY98-F1
#
_entry.id   AF-A0A7X7NY98-F1
#
_cell.length_a   1.000
_cell.length_b   1.000
_cell.length_c   1.000
_cell.angle_alpha   90.00
_cell.angle_beta   90.00
_cell.angle_gamma   90.00
#
_symmetry.space_group_name_H-M   'P 1'
#
loop_
_entity.id
_entity.type
_entity.pdbx_description
1 polymer ?
#
loop_
_entity_poly.entity_id
_entity_poly.type
_entity_poly.pdbx_seq_one_letter_code
_entity_poly.pdbx_strand_id
1 'polypeptide(L)'
;MVSLEALTDHLHSGNPYPCLSLLEAALACAQYTPEKFIPEPLLQDLKQCHGKDNIRKEIDFLLKQEILVYQDEKENYSSLRLISIETENSIADLLNWLLSSAEMQLKDKTVTAGTFLKQGVSYLETEIPELRLKTLNGSTKYILEWQDETYQFQLAFSPIWLPVAAGDYYLVLFGPFAAQGWEIMHKYYAFPQFRGYTAYYDPWNQQKMNISKGRLLSFVDWFFRDVHGLKFNIPQSFAEGLHNIGLLRYNDEK
;
A
#
# COMPACT_ATOMS: atom_id res chain seq x y z
N MET A 1 -24.00 3.74 15.36
CA MET A 1 -23.78 2.53 14.54
C MET A 1 -23.14 3.03 13.26
N VAL A 2 -21.89 2.64 12.99
CA VAL A 2 -21.16 3.12 11.81
C VAL A 2 -21.97 2.81 10.55
N SER A 3 -22.34 3.85 9.80
CA SER A 3 -23.05 3.65 8.53
C SER A 3 -22.03 3.35 7.43
N LEU A 4 -21.70 2.06 7.27
CA LEU A 4 -20.88 1.60 6.14
C LEU A 4 -21.52 1.92 4.79
N GLU A 5 -22.85 2.05 4.74
CA GLU A 5 -23.60 2.50 3.58
C GLU A 5 -23.21 3.94 3.20
N ALA A 6 -23.23 4.87 4.17
CA ALA A 6 -22.82 6.26 3.93
C ALA A 6 -21.35 6.36 3.51
N LEU A 7 -20.46 5.55 4.09
CA LEU A 7 -19.06 5.48 3.66
C LEU A 7 -18.95 4.97 2.22
N THR A 8 -19.69 3.91 1.87
CA THR A 8 -19.66 3.32 0.53
C THR A 8 -20.18 4.31 -0.51
N ASP A 9 -21.28 5.01 -0.24
CA ASP A 9 -21.81 6.06 -1.11
C ASP A 9 -20.80 7.20 -1.30
N HIS A 10 -20.16 7.62 -0.21
CA HIS A 10 -19.13 8.66 -0.26
C HIS A 10 -17.95 8.26 -1.14
N LEU A 11 -17.47 7.02 -1.02
CA LEU A 11 -16.39 6.47 -1.85
C LEU A 11 -16.78 6.39 -3.34
N HIS A 12 -18.07 6.26 -3.68
CA HIS A 12 -18.53 6.28 -5.08
C HIS A 12 -18.78 7.68 -5.64
N SER A 13 -18.89 8.70 -4.78
CA SER A 13 -19.32 10.05 -5.18
C SER A 13 -18.23 10.92 -5.83
N GLY A 14 -16.97 10.48 -5.80
CA GLY A 14 -15.82 11.26 -6.28
C GLY A 14 -14.53 10.47 -6.30
N ASN A 15 -13.39 11.16 -6.11
CA ASN A 15 -12.10 10.50 -5.97
C ASN A 15 -12.00 9.81 -4.59
N PRO A 16 -11.97 8.47 -4.50
CA PRO A 16 -11.98 7.78 -3.21
C PRO A 16 -10.61 7.74 -2.54
N TYR A 17 -9.52 7.97 -3.27
CA TYR A 17 -8.17 7.68 -2.79
C TYR A 17 -7.74 8.44 -1.52
N PRO A 18 -8.11 9.71 -1.30
CA PRO A 18 -7.78 10.41 -0.05
C PRO A 18 -8.41 9.71 1.17
N CYS A 19 -9.67 9.28 1.06
CA CYS A 19 -10.39 8.57 2.11
C CYS A 19 -9.82 7.17 2.33
N LEU A 20 -9.60 6.41 1.23
CA LEU A 20 -9.03 5.06 1.30
C LEU A 20 -7.63 5.06 1.93
N SER A 21 -6.75 6.00 1.53
CA SER A 21 -5.41 6.14 2.11
C SER A 21 -5.46 6.45 3.61
N LEU A 22 -6.41 7.30 4.03
CA LEU A 22 -6.60 7.66 5.43
C LEU A 22 -7.11 6.47 6.26
N LEU A 23 -8.06 5.69 5.72
CA LEU A 23 -8.58 4.48 6.38
C LEU A 23 -7.51 3.39 6.49
N GLU A 24 -6.72 3.14 5.45
CA GLU A 24 -5.58 2.21 5.52
C GLU A 24 -4.54 2.65 6.56
N ALA A 25 -4.23 3.94 6.62
CA ALA A 25 -3.34 4.50 7.63
C ALA A 25 -3.89 4.30 9.05
N ALA A 26 -5.20 4.55 9.25
CA ALA A 26 -5.85 4.35 10.54
C ALA A 26 -5.82 2.89 10.99
N LEU A 27 -6.10 1.95 10.08
CA LEU A 27 -6.01 0.50 10.35
C LEU A 27 -4.57 0.08 10.69
N ALA A 28 -3.60 0.52 9.90
CA ALA A 28 -2.20 0.20 10.17
C ALA A 28 -1.77 0.73 11.55
N CYS A 29 -2.18 1.95 11.92
CA CYS A 29 -1.88 2.49 13.25
C CYS A 29 -2.56 1.66 14.35
N ALA A 30 -3.84 1.29 14.19
CA ALA A 30 -4.55 0.46 15.15
C ALA A 30 -3.89 -0.90 15.40
N GLN A 31 -3.27 -1.47 14.36
CA GLN A 31 -2.60 -2.76 14.40
C GLN A 31 -1.15 -2.69 14.91
N TYR A 32 -0.36 -1.72 14.46
CA TYR A 32 1.10 -1.73 14.64
C TYR A 32 1.62 -0.69 15.64
N THR A 33 0.78 0.26 16.09
CA THR A 33 1.19 1.28 17.07
C THR A 33 0.51 1.05 18.42
N PRO A 34 1.24 1.10 19.56
CA PRO A 34 0.65 1.01 20.89
C PRO A 34 -0.42 2.06 21.16
N GLU A 35 -0.20 3.27 20.64
CA GLU A 35 -1.05 4.43 20.82
C GLU A 35 -2.32 4.36 19.96
N LYS A 36 -2.29 3.60 18.85
CA LYS A 36 -3.39 3.46 17.88
C LYS A 36 -3.83 4.76 17.22
N PHE A 37 -3.04 5.83 17.30
CA PHE A 37 -3.31 7.12 16.65
C PHE A 37 -2.57 7.23 15.33
N ILE A 38 -3.14 8.00 14.42
CA ILE A 38 -2.45 8.43 13.20
C ILE A 38 -1.40 9.47 13.60
N PRO A 39 -0.10 9.17 13.47
CA PRO A 39 0.94 10.11 13.88
C PRO A 39 1.00 11.30 12.92
N GLU A 40 1.32 12.50 13.44
CA GLU A 40 1.33 13.72 12.64
C GLU A 40 2.21 13.64 11.37
N PRO A 41 3.42 13.03 11.39
CA PRO A 41 4.21 12.85 10.17
C PRO A 41 3.46 12.07 9.07
N LEU A 42 2.71 11.02 9.44
CA LEU A 42 1.92 10.24 8.49
C LEU A 42 0.77 11.06 7.91
N LEU A 43 0.13 11.88 8.75
CA LEU A 43 -0.93 12.78 8.31
C LEU A 43 -0.40 13.88 7.37
N GLN A 44 0.81 14.39 7.62
CA GLN A 44 1.46 15.34 6.70
C GLN A 44 1.73 14.71 5.33
N ASP A 45 2.08 13.42 5.29
CA ASP A 45 2.30 12.71 4.04
C ASP A 45 1.01 12.52 3.26
N LEU A 46 -0.08 12.14 3.94
CA LEU A 46 -1.42 12.10 3.35
C LEU A 46 -1.81 13.46 2.76
N LYS A 47 -1.55 14.56 3.49
CA LYS A 47 -1.82 15.94 3.02
C LYS A 47 -0.95 16.33 1.82
N GLN A 48 0.28 15.85 1.73
CA GLN A 48 1.16 16.09 0.59
C GLN A 48 0.70 15.32 -0.66
N CYS A 49 0.27 14.07 -0.50
CA CYS A 49 -0.24 13.25 -1.62
C CYS A 49 -1.58 13.74 -2.16
N HIS A 50 -2.52 14.05 -1.26
CA HIS A 50 -3.93 14.23 -1.64
C HIS A 50 -4.40 15.68 -1.53
N GLY A 51 -3.56 16.57 -0.98
CA GLY A 51 -3.90 17.96 -0.70
C GLY A 51 -4.53 18.14 0.68
N LYS A 52 -4.11 19.19 1.39
CA LYS A 52 -4.54 19.50 2.77
C LYS A 52 -6.06 19.61 2.91
N ASP A 53 -6.72 20.29 1.98
CA ASP A 53 -8.16 20.52 2.06
C ASP A 53 -8.97 19.26 1.78
N ASN A 54 -8.48 18.37 0.91
CA ASN A 54 -9.13 17.09 0.64
C ASN A 54 -9.04 16.20 1.87
N ILE A 55 -7.83 16.01 2.44
CA ILE A 55 -7.67 15.21 3.67
C ILE A 55 -8.50 15.77 4.83
N ARG A 56 -8.60 17.09 4.96
CA ARG A 56 -9.48 17.70 5.98
C ARG A 56 -10.94 17.31 5.78
N LYS A 57 -11.46 17.40 4.54
CA LYS A 57 -12.84 17.00 4.23
C LYS A 57 -13.09 15.52 4.55
N GLU A 58 -12.12 14.66 4.24
CA GLU A 58 -12.24 13.22 4.57
C GLU A 58 -12.26 12.98 6.07
N ILE A 59 -11.40 13.66 6.83
CA ILE A 59 -11.42 13.58 8.30
C ILE A 59 -12.78 14.06 8.85
N ASP A 60 -13.25 15.22 8.41
CA ASP A 60 -14.53 15.79 8.87
C ASP A 60 -15.71 14.86 8.55
N PHE A 61 -15.69 14.21 7.37
CA PHE A 61 -16.68 13.19 7.00
C PHE A 61 -16.60 11.98 7.92
N LEU A 62 -15.41 11.39 8.11
CA LEU A 62 -15.23 10.18 8.92
C LEU A 62 -15.53 10.42 10.40
N LEU A 63 -15.25 11.61 10.93
CA LEU A 63 -15.67 12.03 12.28
C LEU A 63 -17.19 12.10 12.39
N LYS A 64 -17.86 12.70 11.39
CA LYS A 64 -19.33 12.78 11.35
C LYS A 64 -20.01 11.40 11.27
N GLN A 65 -19.37 10.43 10.63
CA GLN A 65 -19.86 9.04 10.55
C GLN A 65 -19.47 8.18 11.77
N GLU A 66 -18.84 8.78 12.79
CA GLU A 66 -18.32 8.06 13.97
C GLU A 66 -17.34 6.93 13.61
N ILE A 67 -16.62 7.04 12.48
CA ILE A 67 -15.58 6.08 12.09
C ILE A 67 -14.27 6.43 12.79
N LEU A 68 -13.90 7.70 12.73
CA LEU A 68 -12.77 8.26 13.46
C LEU A 68 -13.26 9.03 14.69
N VAL A 69 -12.40 9.11 15.70
CA VAL A 69 -12.59 9.96 16.88
C VAL A 69 -11.26 10.59 17.29
N TYR A 70 -11.35 11.74 17.98
CA TYR A 70 -10.23 12.26 18.76
C TYR A 70 -10.14 11.50 20.10
N GLN A 71 -8.93 11.24 20.58
CA GLN A 71 -8.74 10.63 21.90
C GLN A 71 -9.16 11.57 23.03
N ASP A 72 -8.73 12.82 22.93
CA ASP A 72 -9.01 13.86 23.91
C ASP A 72 -10.17 14.73 23.42
N GLU A 73 -10.91 15.36 24.35
CA GLU A 73 -11.96 16.33 24.02
C GLU A 73 -11.45 17.53 23.21
N LYS A 74 -10.12 17.71 23.13
CA LYS A 74 -9.48 18.69 22.27
C LYS A 74 -9.29 18.09 20.88
N GLU A 75 -9.94 18.69 19.89
CA GLU A 75 -9.78 18.38 18.47
C GLU A 75 -8.31 18.53 18.05
N ASN A 76 -7.55 17.43 18.15
CA ASN A 76 -6.15 17.36 17.78
C ASN A 76 -5.96 16.23 16.77
N TYR A 77 -5.58 16.60 15.55
CA TYR A 77 -5.37 15.65 14.46
C TYR A 77 -4.32 14.58 14.76
N SER A 78 -3.35 14.86 15.64
CA SER A 78 -2.36 13.86 16.07
C SER A 78 -2.90 12.83 17.07
N SER A 79 -4.19 12.89 17.42
CA SER A 79 -4.89 11.93 18.27
C SER A 79 -6.05 11.22 17.57
N LEU A 80 -6.12 11.32 16.24
CA LEU A 80 -7.14 10.64 15.45
C LEU A 80 -6.92 9.12 15.49
N ARG A 81 -7.99 8.38 15.77
CA ARG A 81 -8.01 6.90 15.69
C ARG A 81 -9.37 6.38 15.29
N LEU A 82 -9.43 5.10 14.94
CA LEU A 82 -10.69 4.37 14.80
C LEU A 82 -11.42 4.28 16.15
N ILE A 83 -12.75 4.42 16.11
CA ILE A 83 -13.58 4.50 17.32
C ILE A 83 -13.57 3.22 18.16
N SER A 84 -13.56 2.05 17.51
CA SER A 84 -13.71 0.76 18.18
C SER A 84 -13.13 -0.39 17.35
N ILE A 85 -12.97 -1.55 17.98
CA ILE A 85 -12.49 -2.78 17.31
C ILE A 85 -13.50 -3.30 16.29
N GLU A 86 -14.81 -3.13 16.52
CA GLU A 86 -15.85 -3.50 15.57
C GLU A 86 -15.77 -2.64 14.30
N THR A 87 -15.43 -1.36 14.47
CA THR A 87 -15.21 -0.44 13.35
C THR A 87 -13.94 -0.82 12.60
N GLU A 88 -12.86 -1.15 13.31
CA GLU A 88 -11.62 -1.66 12.71
C GLU A 88 -11.88 -2.86 11.81
N ASN A 89 -12.58 -3.88 12.32
CA ASN A 89 -12.93 -5.07 11.54
C ASN A 89 -13.81 -4.73 10.33
N SER A 90 -14.83 -3.89 10.52
CA SER A 90 -15.75 -3.49 9.45
C SER A 90 -15.05 -2.73 8.31
N ILE A 91 -14.15 -1.82 8.66
CA ILE A 91 -13.35 -1.07 7.69
C ILE A 91 -12.33 -1.99 7.01
N ALA A 92 -11.68 -2.89 7.75
CA ALA A 92 -10.76 -3.86 7.17
C ALA A 92 -11.47 -4.78 6.16
N ASP A 93 -12.67 -5.27 6.47
CA ASP A 93 -13.47 -6.09 5.56
C ASP A 93 -13.87 -5.31 4.29
N LEU A 94 -14.32 -4.07 4.45
CA LEU A 94 -14.67 -3.20 3.32
C LEU A 94 -13.45 -2.96 2.40
N LEU A 95 -12.30 -2.58 2.97
CA LEU A 95 -11.09 -2.33 2.19
C LEU A 95 -10.58 -3.60 1.51
N ASN A 96 -10.63 -4.75 2.18
CA ASN A 96 -10.28 -6.04 1.59
C ASN A 96 -11.18 -6.38 0.40
N TRP A 97 -12.48 -6.13 0.53
CA TRP A 97 -13.43 -6.32 -0.57
C TRP A 97 -13.14 -5.37 -1.74
N LEU A 98 -13.00 -4.06 -1.48
CA LEU A 98 -12.70 -3.06 -2.52
C LEU A 98 -11.38 -3.35 -3.23
N LEU A 99 -10.32 -3.69 -2.48
CA LEU A 99 -9.01 -4.01 -3.06
C LEU A 99 -9.09 -5.26 -3.92
N SER A 100 -9.63 -6.36 -3.39
CA SER A 100 -9.62 -7.63 -4.11
C SER A 100 -10.57 -7.66 -5.30
N SER A 101 -11.61 -6.81 -5.31
CA SER A 101 -12.56 -6.67 -6.42
C SER A 101 -12.14 -5.63 -7.46
N ALA A 102 -11.16 -4.76 -7.17
CA ALA A 102 -10.69 -3.75 -8.11
C ALA A 102 -10.31 -4.37 -9.46
N GLU A 103 -10.92 -3.87 -10.53
CA GLU A 103 -10.68 -4.37 -11.87
C GLU A 103 -9.32 -3.93 -12.38
N MET A 104 -8.60 -4.88 -12.99
CA MET A 104 -7.32 -4.70 -13.64
C MET A 104 -7.47 -5.07 -15.10
N GLN A 105 -7.22 -4.09 -15.96
CA GLN A 105 -7.16 -4.32 -17.39
C GLN A 105 -5.79 -4.90 -17.75
N LEU A 106 -5.78 -6.14 -18.20
CA LEU A 106 -4.62 -6.77 -18.82
C LEU A 106 -4.80 -6.74 -20.35
N LYS A 107 -3.73 -7.06 -21.08
CA LYS A 107 -3.69 -6.98 -22.55
C LYS A 107 -4.89 -7.65 -23.24
N ASP A 108 -5.25 -8.86 -22.80
CA ASP A 108 -6.25 -9.70 -23.47
C ASP A 108 -7.47 -10.03 -22.59
N LYS A 109 -7.54 -9.49 -21.37
CA LYS A 109 -8.61 -9.80 -20.41
C LYS A 109 -8.70 -8.76 -19.29
N THR A 110 -9.86 -8.69 -18.65
CA THR A 110 -10.04 -8.01 -17.36
C THR A 110 -10.02 -9.06 -16.25
N VAL A 111 -9.26 -8.80 -15.20
CA VAL A 111 -9.23 -9.65 -13.99
C VAL A 111 -9.39 -8.76 -12.76
N THR A 112 -9.79 -9.33 -11.62
CA THR A 112 -9.75 -8.58 -10.36
C THR A 112 -8.35 -8.61 -9.76
N ALA A 113 -8.00 -7.60 -8.96
CA ALA A 113 -6.69 -7.52 -8.31
C ALA A 113 -6.42 -8.71 -7.36
N GLY A 114 -7.44 -9.22 -6.68
CA GLY A 114 -7.30 -10.44 -5.87
C GLY A 114 -6.99 -11.68 -6.72
N THR A 115 -7.65 -11.81 -7.88
CA THR A 115 -7.35 -12.89 -8.84
C THR A 115 -5.93 -12.75 -9.41
N PHE A 116 -5.54 -11.52 -9.72
CA PHE A 116 -4.22 -11.19 -10.23
C PHE A 116 -3.12 -11.57 -9.23
N LEU A 117 -3.26 -11.16 -7.96
CA LEU A 117 -2.30 -11.48 -6.91
C LEU A 117 -2.17 -12.99 -6.70
N LYS A 118 -3.31 -13.69 -6.68
CA LYS A 118 -3.34 -15.16 -6.60
C LYS A 118 -2.59 -15.82 -7.76
N GLN A 119 -2.79 -15.36 -8.99
CA GLN A 119 -2.08 -15.86 -10.17
C GLN A 119 -0.57 -15.64 -10.05
N GLY A 120 -0.15 -14.45 -9.58
CA GLY A 120 1.26 -14.15 -9.34
C GLY A 120 1.90 -15.08 -8.32
N VAL A 121 1.23 -15.31 -7.18
CA VAL A 121 1.72 -16.23 -6.16
C VAL A 121 1.83 -17.66 -6.69
N SER A 122 0.79 -18.15 -7.38
CA SER A 122 0.82 -19.51 -7.96
C SER A 122 1.90 -19.68 -9.03
N TYR A 123 2.17 -18.63 -9.82
CA TYR A 123 3.29 -18.63 -10.76
C TYR A 123 4.63 -18.76 -10.02
N LEU A 124 4.86 -17.96 -8.98
CA LEU A 124 6.11 -18.03 -8.21
C LEU A 124 6.30 -19.41 -7.58
N GLU A 125 5.26 -20.02 -6.99
CA GLU A 125 5.34 -21.37 -6.40
C GLU A 125 5.66 -22.45 -7.44
N THR A 126 5.26 -22.25 -8.69
CA THR A 126 5.51 -23.20 -9.78
C THR A 126 6.94 -23.06 -10.32
N GLU A 127 7.42 -21.82 -10.48
CA GLU A 127 8.69 -21.53 -11.16
C GLU A 127 9.90 -21.56 -10.22
N ILE A 128 9.71 -21.42 -8.90
CA ILE A 128 10.81 -21.24 -7.95
C ILE A 128 10.91 -22.45 -7.03
N PRO A 129 11.97 -23.27 -7.17
CA PRO A 129 12.22 -24.38 -6.27
C PRO A 129 12.28 -23.91 -4.81
N GLU A 130 11.65 -24.69 -3.93
CA GLU A 130 11.65 -24.50 -2.48
C GLU A 130 10.92 -23.26 -1.97
N LEU A 131 10.31 -22.44 -2.84
CA LEU A 131 9.37 -21.41 -2.41
C LEU A 131 8.12 -22.08 -1.84
N ARG A 132 7.65 -21.62 -0.68
CA ARG A 132 6.46 -22.17 -0.02
C ARG A 132 5.49 -21.07 0.35
N LEU A 133 4.21 -21.24 0.05
CA LEU A 133 3.14 -20.47 0.66
C LEU A 133 2.94 -20.92 2.12
N LYS A 134 3.23 -20.02 3.07
CA LYS A 134 3.07 -20.25 4.51
C LYS A 134 1.68 -19.89 5.01
N THR A 135 1.13 -18.77 4.54
CA THR A 135 -0.14 -18.25 5.05
C THR A 135 -0.87 -17.48 3.98
N LEU A 136 -2.19 -17.70 3.93
CA LEU A 136 -3.16 -16.89 3.21
C LEU A 136 -3.97 -16.08 4.23
N ASN A 137 -3.99 -14.75 4.10
CA ASN A 137 -4.87 -13.91 4.92
C ASN A 137 -5.83 -13.16 4.00
N GLY A 138 -7.03 -13.72 3.81
CA GLY A 138 -8.00 -13.21 2.84
C GLY A 138 -7.53 -13.34 1.38
N SER A 139 -8.04 -12.48 0.51
CA SER A 139 -7.71 -12.41 -0.92
C SER A 139 -6.66 -11.33 -1.25
N THR A 140 -6.16 -10.62 -0.24
CA THR A 140 -5.32 -9.43 -0.39
C THR A 140 -3.92 -9.60 0.14
N LYS A 141 -3.60 -10.68 0.88
CA LYS A 141 -2.30 -10.89 1.52
C LYS A 141 -1.85 -12.36 1.52
N TYR A 142 -0.61 -12.57 1.08
CA TYR A 142 0.07 -13.86 1.01
C TYR A 142 1.43 -13.78 1.69
N ILE A 143 1.79 -14.79 2.49
CA ILE A 143 3.10 -14.91 3.12
C ILE A 143 3.83 -16.10 2.50
N LEU A 144 4.99 -15.82 1.89
CA LEU A 144 5.86 -16.79 1.24
C LEU A 144 7.17 -16.93 2.03
N GLU A 145 7.72 -18.13 2.05
CA GLU A 145 9.05 -18.43 2.60
C GLU A 145 9.95 -18.99 1.50
N TRP A 146 11.18 -18.46 1.44
CA TRP A 146 12.20 -18.94 0.50
C TRP A 146 13.60 -18.66 1.04
N GLN A 147 14.48 -19.67 1.05
CA GLN A 147 15.87 -19.54 1.51
C GLN A 147 16.01 -18.83 2.86
N ASP A 148 15.20 -19.24 3.85
CA ASP A 148 15.13 -18.65 5.19
C ASP A 148 14.66 -17.18 5.26
N GLU A 149 14.20 -16.61 4.15
CA GLU A 149 13.61 -15.26 4.09
C GLU A 149 12.08 -15.34 4.04
N THR A 150 11.42 -14.37 4.68
CA THR A 150 9.95 -14.21 4.63
C THR A 150 9.59 -13.04 3.72
N TYR A 151 8.67 -13.31 2.78
CA TYR A 151 8.13 -12.35 1.84
C TYR A 151 6.62 -12.20 2.06
N GLN A 152 6.14 -10.97 2.18
CA GLN A 152 4.73 -10.62 2.26
C GLN A 152 4.30 -9.96 0.95
N PHE A 153 3.38 -10.58 0.24
CA PHE A 153 2.77 -10.05 -0.97
C PHE A 153 1.39 -9.53 -0.61
N GLN A 154 1.13 -8.25 -0.87
CA GLN A 154 -0.09 -7.61 -0.38
C GLN A 154 -0.66 -6.57 -1.37
N LEU A 155 -2.00 -6.55 -1.51
CA LEU A 155 -2.71 -5.43 -2.12
C LEU A 155 -2.82 -4.26 -1.14
N ALA A 156 -2.68 -3.05 -1.63
CA ALA A 156 -2.94 -1.82 -0.86
C ALA A 156 -3.46 -0.73 -1.79
N PHE A 157 -4.25 0.21 -1.27
CA PHE A 157 -4.55 1.43 -2.02
C PHE A 157 -3.31 2.31 -2.00
N SER A 158 -2.71 2.54 -0.84
CA SER A 158 -1.58 3.43 -0.66
C SER A 158 -0.44 2.74 0.08
N PRO A 159 0.84 3.07 -0.22
CA PRO A 159 1.97 2.61 0.58
C PRO A 159 2.27 3.55 1.76
N ILE A 160 1.54 4.67 1.92
CA ILE A 160 1.84 5.75 2.86
C ILE A 160 1.91 5.26 4.30
N TRP A 161 1.09 4.27 4.68
CA TRP A 161 1.07 3.68 6.02
C TRP A 161 2.32 2.85 6.36
N LEU A 162 3.13 2.48 5.37
CA LEU A 162 4.22 1.54 5.60
C LEU A 162 5.24 1.94 6.68
N PRO A 163 5.63 3.21 6.86
CA PRO A 163 6.55 3.62 7.92
C PRO A 163 6.09 3.22 9.33
N VAL A 164 4.78 3.04 9.57
CA VAL A 164 4.27 2.57 10.87
C VAL A 164 4.19 1.05 11.00
N ALA A 165 4.35 0.31 9.90
CA ALA A 165 4.20 -1.15 9.83
C ALA A 165 5.47 -1.88 9.35
N ALA A 166 6.55 -1.14 9.11
CA ALA A 166 7.81 -1.69 8.64
C ALA A 166 8.41 -2.67 9.67
N GLY A 167 8.94 -3.78 9.18
CA GLY A 167 9.62 -4.79 10.00
C GLY A 167 10.70 -5.52 9.20
N ASP A 168 11.28 -6.55 9.79
CA ASP A 168 12.39 -7.33 9.20
C ASP A 168 11.89 -8.42 8.24
N TYR A 169 11.07 -8.06 7.26
CA TYR A 169 10.55 -8.97 6.23
C TYR A 169 10.40 -8.25 4.90
N TYR A 170 10.56 -8.96 3.79
CA TYR A 170 10.38 -8.35 2.47
C TYR A 170 8.89 -8.11 2.21
N LEU A 171 8.51 -6.88 1.93
CA LEU A 171 7.14 -6.50 1.60
C LEU A 171 7.04 -6.11 0.13
N VAL A 172 6.15 -6.79 -0.58
CA VAL A 172 5.80 -6.53 -1.97
C VAL A 172 4.37 -6.03 -2.02
N LEU A 173 4.20 -4.75 -2.36
CA LEU A 173 2.90 -4.11 -2.44
C LEU A 173 2.45 -3.96 -3.89
N PHE A 174 1.17 -4.21 -4.14
CA PHE A 174 0.50 -4.00 -5.41
C PHE A 174 -0.70 -3.08 -5.23
N GLY A 175 -0.80 -2.04 -6.06
CA GLY A 175 -1.87 -1.06 -5.92
C GLY A 175 -1.82 0.06 -6.94
N PRO A 176 -2.88 0.87 -7.07
CA PRO A 176 -2.96 1.98 -8.02
C PRO A 176 -2.21 3.21 -7.48
N PHE A 177 -0.94 3.01 -7.13
CA PHE A 177 -0.17 3.94 -6.32
C PHE A 177 0.27 5.21 -7.06
N ALA A 178 0.51 5.14 -8.37
CA ALA A 178 0.88 6.29 -9.17
C ALA A 178 -0.24 7.34 -9.23
N ALA A 179 -1.50 6.89 -9.15
CA ALA A 179 -2.66 7.79 -9.04
C ALA A 179 -2.75 8.52 -7.68
N GLN A 180 -1.87 8.19 -6.73
CA GLN A 180 -1.92 8.64 -5.34
C GLN A 180 -0.66 9.38 -4.90
N GLY A 181 0.21 9.75 -5.85
CA GLY A 181 1.41 10.53 -5.55
C GLY A 181 2.42 9.78 -4.66
N TRP A 182 2.50 8.45 -4.79
CA TRP A 182 3.40 7.59 -4.00
C TRP A 182 4.89 7.91 -4.12
N GLU A 183 5.31 8.74 -5.07
CA GLU A 183 6.72 9.08 -5.28
C GLU A 183 7.32 9.78 -4.06
N ILE A 184 6.53 10.48 -3.24
CA ILE A 184 6.92 11.02 -1.91
C ILE A 184 7.59 9.98 -1.02
N MET A 185 7.26 8.69 -1.17
CA MET A 185 7.83 7.62 -0.36
C MET A 185 9.35 7.49 -0.54
N HIS A 186 9.94 8.07 -1.59
CA HIS A 186 11.39 8.06 -1.83
C HIS A 186 12.20 8.53 -0.62
N LYS A 187 11.68 9.47 0.17
CA LYS A 187 12.35 9.99 1.37
C LYS A 187 12.63 8.89 2.41
N TYR A 188 11.76 7.88 2.49
CA TYR A 188 11.90 6.79 3.44
C TYR A 188 13.03 5.82 3.06
N TYR A 189 13.48 5.84 1.82
CA TYR A 189 14.63 5.03 1.40
C TYR A 189 15.97 5.50 1.96
N ALA A 190 16.03 6.68 2.59
CA ALA A 190 17.16 7.05 3.44
C ALA A 190 17.35 6.07 4.62
N PHE A 191 16.30 5.35 5.02
CA PHE A 191 16.35 4.37 6.10
C PHE A 191 16.61 2.95 5.54
N PRO A 192 17.67 2.25 5.99
CA PRO A 192 18.04 0.92 5.50
C PRO A 192 16.91 -0.11 5.50
N GLN A 193 16.03 -0.06 6.51
CA GLN A 193 14.92 -0.98 6.68
C GLN A 193 13.86 -0.80 5.59
N PHE A 194 13.65 0.43 5.12
CA PHE A 194 12.69 0.68 4.05
C PHE A 194 13.27 0.24 2.71
N ARG A 195 14.52 0.64 2.42
CA ARG A 195 15.17 0.31 1.13
C ARG A 195 15.51 -1.17 0.97
N GLY A 196 15.80 -1.87 2.06
CA GLY A 196 16.24 -3.27 2.01
C GLY A 196 15.11 -4.24 1.75
N TYR A 197 13.88 -3.86 2.14
CA TYR A 197 12.79 -4.80 2.31
C TYR A 197 11.54 -4.46 1.49
N THR A 198 11.38 -3.27 0.92
CA THR A 198 10.12 -2.87 0.27
C THR A 198 10.22 -2.80 -1.25
N ALA A 199 9.17 -3.27 -1.93
CA ALA A 199 8.97 -3.13 -3.37
C ALA A 199 7.51 -2.77 -3.66
N TYR A 200 7.30 -1.79 -4.53
CA TYR A 200 5.99 -1.32 -4.91
C TYR A 200 5.76 -1.48 -6.40
N TYR A 201 4.65 -2.09 -6.76
CA TYR A 201 4.21 -2.31 -8.12
C TYR A 201 2.85 -1.65 -8.33
N ASP A 202 2.73 -0.84 -9.37
CA ASP A 202 1.46 -0.30 -9.85
C ASP A 202 1.15 -0.91 -11.23
N PRO A 203 0.44 -2.05 -11.26
CA PRO A 203 0.01 -2.68 -12.50
C PRO A 203 -0.93 -1.81 -13.36
N TRP A 204 -1.71 -0.90 -12.76
CA TRP A 204 -2.67 -0.07 -13.49
C TRP A 204 -1.96 0.98 -14.34
N ASN A 205 -0.87 1.54 -13.82
CA ASN A 205 -0.08 2.55 -14.53
C ASN A 205 1.24 2.00 -15.10
N GLN A 206 1.51 0.70 -14.95
CA GLN A 206 2.75 0.05 -15.35
C GLN A 206 3.99 0.76 -14.79
N GLN A 207 3.91 1.17 -13.52
CA GLN A 207 5.02 1.78 -12.80
C GLN A 207 5.49 0.89 -11.65
N LYS A 208 6.77 0.99 -11.30
CA LYS A 208 7.31 0.38 -10.08
C LYS A 208 8.27 1.31 -9.37
N MET A 209 8.29 1.19 -8.05
CA MET A 209 9.31 1.78 -7.18
C MET A 209 9.93 0.62 -6.40
N ASN A 210 11.15 0.23 -6.76
CA ASN A 210 11.82 -0.91 -6.14
C ASN A 210 13.32 -0.63 -6.09
N ILE A 211 13.89 -0.69 -4.88
CA ILE A 211 15.33 -0.69 -4.64
C ILE A 211 15.75 -1.82 -3.68
N SER A 212 14.84 -2.75 -3.41
CA SER A 212 15.06 -3.88 -2.52
C SER A 212 16.08 -4.86 -3.10
N LYS A 213 16.82 -5.50 -2.19
CA LYS A 213 17.82 -6.53 -2.53
C LYS A 213 17.22 -7.94 -2.62
N GLY A 214 15.91 -8.07 -2.39
CA GLY A 214 15.23 -9.37 -2.35
C GLY A 214 15.32 -10.09 -3.69
N ARG A 215 15.84 -11.32 -3.67
CA ARG A 215 16.07 -12.14 -4.87
C ARG A 215 14.75 -12.53 -5.55
N LEU A 216 13.68 -12.67 -4.77
CA LEU A 216 12.35 -13.06 -5.27
C LEU A 216 11.75 -12.00 -6.21
N LEU A 217 12.16 -10.74 -6.08
CA LEU A 217 11.57 -9.61 -6.82
C LEU A 217 11.88 -9.64 -8.31
N SER A 218 13.00 -10.25 -8.72
CA SER A 218 13.30 -10.44 -10.14
C SER A 218 12.30 -11.39 -10.81
N PHE A 219 11.82 -12.40 -10.09
CA PHE A 219 10.80 -13.32 -10.59
C PHE A 219 9.41 -12.68 -10.65
N VAL A 220 9.14 -11.72 -9.76
CA VAL A 220 7.94 -10.87 -9.86
C VAL A 220 7.98 -10.12 -11.20
N ASP A 221 9.07 -9.46 -11.54
CA ASP A 221 9.19 -8.79 -12.85
C ASP A 221 9.01 -9.76 -14.03
N TRP A 222 9.48 -11.01 -13.92
CA TRP A 222 9.27 -12.04 -14.95
C TRP A 222 7.81 -12.47 -15.06
N PHE A 223 7.09 -12.62 -13.96
CA PHE A 223 5.64 -12.90 -13.98
C PHE A 223 4.90 -11.86 -14.83
N PHE A 224 5.15 -10.57 -14.62
CA PHE A 224 4.51 -9.51 -15.40
C PHE A 224 4.89 -9.57 -16.88
N ARG A 225 6.17 -9.78 -17.19
CA ARG A 225 6.66 -9.85 -18.56
C ARG A 225 6.12 -11.08 -19.30
N ASP A 226 6.23 -12.26 -18.69
CA ASP A 226 6.04 -13.54 -19.37
C ASP A 226 4.56 -13.95 -19.40
N VAL A 227 3.81 -13.67 -18.33
CA VAL A 227 2.39 -14.05 -18.24
C VAL A 227 1.48 -12.96 -18.80
N HIS A 228 1.87 -11.69 -18.65
CA HIS A 228 1.00 -10.56 -18.98
C HIS A 228 1.54 -9.65 -20.09
N GLY A 229 2.78 -9.86 -20.56
CA GLY A 229 3.41 -8.96 -21.53
C GLY A 229 3.61 -7.54 -21.02
N LEU A 230 3.60 -7.35 -19.70
CA LEU A 230 3.70 -6.05 -19.04
C LEU A 230 5.16 -5.74 -18.70
N LYS A 231 5.55 -4.48 -18.91
CA LYS A 231 6.86 -3.96 -18.51
C LYS A 231 6.67 -2.75 -17.62
N PHE A 232 7.25 -2.81 -16.44
CA PHE A 232 7.25 -1.68 -15.52
C PHE A 232 8.30 -0.64 -15.87
N ASN A 233 7.91 0.62 -15.78
CA ASN A 233 8.83 1.76 -15.82
C ASN A 233 9.06 2.30 -14.41
N ILE A 234 10.23 2.90 -14.19
CA ILE A 234 10.56 3.59 -12.96
C ILE A 234 10.15 5.06 -13.14
N PRO A 235 9.33 5.66 -12.23
CA PRO A 235 8.97 7.07 -12.34
C PRO A 235 10.21 7.97 -12.32
N GLN A 236 10.27 8.96 -13.21
CA GLN A 236 11.43 9.87 -13.29
C GLN A 236 11.64 10.63 -11.98
N SER A 237 10.56 11.17 -11.38
CA SER A 237 10.59 11.86 -10.10
C SER A 237 11.16 10.98 -8.97
N PHE A 238 10.89 9.68 -9.03
CA PHE A 238 11.45 8.73 -8.08
C PHE A 238 12.97 8.56 -8.27
N ALA A 239 13.43 8.39 -9.52
CA ALA A 239 14.86 8.29 -9.82
C ALA A 239 15.63 9.57 -9.41
N GLU A 240 15.07 10.74 -9.71
CA GLU A 240 15.61 12.03 -9.27
C GLU A 240 15.64 12.14 -7.74
N GLY A 241 14.57 11.70 -7.06
CA GLY A 241 14.50 11.63 -5.61
C GLY A 241 15.62 10.77 -5.01
N LEU A 242 15.84 9.57 -5.57
CA LEU A 242 16.94 8.68 -5.14
C LEU A 242 18.32 9.29 -5.39
N HIS A 243 18.49 10.04 -6.48
CA HIS A 243 19.72 10.77 -6.75
C HIS A 243 19.97 11.85 -5.69
N ASN A 244 18.94 12.64 -5.37
CA ASN A 244 19.02 13.72 -4.38
C ASN A 244 19.38 13.23 -2.98
N ILE A 245 18.97 12.00 -2.60
CA ILE A 245 19.34 11.37 -1.33
C ILE A 245 20.62 10.52 -1.41
N GLY A 246 21.34 10.56 -2.53
CA GLY A 246 22.64 9.92 -2.70
C GLY A 246 22.61 8.39 -2.85
N LEU A 247 21.45 7.81 -3.16
CA LEU A 247 21.29 6.36 -3.38
C LEU A 247 21.53 5.95 -4.83
N LEU A 248 21.34 6.86 -5.79
CA LEU A 248 21.80 6.71 -7.17
C LEU A 248 22.98 7.65 -7.43
N ARG A 249 24.11 7.10 -7.87
CA ARG A 249 25.29 7.88 -8.28
C ARG A 249 25.35 7.90 -9.81
N TYR A 250 25.51 9.07 -10.40
CA TYR A 250 25.70 9.26 -11.86
C TYR A 250 26.96 8.58 -12.44
N ASN A 251 27.80 7.93 -11.62
CA ASN A 251 29.08 7.37 -12.06
C ASN A 251 28.95 6.05 -12.84
N ASP A 252 27.75 5.52 -13.05
CA ASP A 252 27.47 4.40 -13.94
C ASP A 252 27.04 4.85 -15.36
N GLU A 253 27.01 6.17 -15.63
CA GLU A 253 26.72 6.75 -16.96
C GLU A 253 27.98 7.37 -17.62
N LYS A 254 29.07 6.60 -17.76
CA LYS A 254 30.11 6.83 -18.77
C LYS A 254 30.73 5.54 -19.28
#